data_AF-A0A2M9Z7Q5-F1
#
_entry.id   AF-A0A2M9Z7Q5-F1
#
_cell.length_a   1.000
_cell.length_b   1.000
_cell.length_c   1.000
_cell.angle_alpha   90.00
_cell.angle_beta   90.00
_cell.angle_gamma   90.00
#
_symmetry.space_group_name_H-M   'P 1'
#
loop_
_entity.id
_entity.type
_entity.pdbx_description
1 polymer ?
#
loop_
_entity_poly.entity_id
_entity_poly.type
_entity_poly.pdbx_seq_one_letter_code
_entity_poly.pdbx_strand_id
1 'polypeptide(L)'
;MRLLSVLLFLLTFGIALFFGACKGNSESSSSSSAALLALANHLENDPIADAANSGLDATAESMETLTTEGAIVANRIPVHSSRKRSLAMKLMDAIFPSLEAMNLYTSCWGGGNFTRTVTSGSDFFDGSPSSSFSVTNAFHSCRFLPVGRSYHDGETQIYWSNISGSSPYIQASTQLKIAPSRSVSNSRRFYKTFSIVGNGSVIPSPGDQNVGISVTWTSVSSSGSSYNLSLDETREVKDGSGNAIVRHIISTSSPLTVTMDKNAGTRTINGTVQINHDIAGFVVTMVYNNATWDYTNCLPVSGNISLTITGTRVATGSITLSPGSLSYEYSGPKRSGSGTIDSAGCQ
;
A
#
# COMPACT_ATOMS: atom_id res chain seq x y z
N MET A 1 14.94 48.29 10.98
CA MET A 1 14.80 47.30 12.07
C MET A 1 13.36 46.96 12.50
N ARG A 2 12.29 47.56 11.94
CA ARG A 2 10.89 47.23 12.32
C ARG A 2 10.10 46.36 11.33
N LEU A 3 10.59 46.12 10.11
CA LEU A 3 9.94 45.21 9.14
C LEU A 3 10.32 43.72 9.33
N LEU A 4 11.50 43.43 9.88
CA LEU A 4 11.97 42.04 10.05
C LEU A 4 11.23 41.31 11.20
N SER A 5 10.78 42.05 12.21
CA SER A 5 10.06 41.50 13.37
C SER A 5 8.59 41.18 13.07
N VAL A 6 7.96 41.87 12.11
CA VAL A 6 6.56 41.63 11.72
C VAL A 6 6.45 40.41 10.80
N LEU A 7 7.45 40.16 9.95
CA LEU A 7 7.50 38.97 9.09
C LEU A 7 7.75 37.68 9.89
N LEU A 8 8.55 37.76 10.96
CA LEU A 8 8.82 36.63 11.85
C LEU A 8 7.59 36.27 12.72
N PHE A 9 6.78 37.26 13.11
CA PHE A 9 5.55 37.04 13.88
C PHE A 9 4.42 36.46 13.02
N LEU A 10 4.32 36.83 11.74
CA LEU A 10 3.35 36.25 10.81
C LEU A 10 3.71 34.82 10.41
N LEU A 11 5.01 34.48 10.31
CA LEU A 11 5.45 33.11 10.02
C LEU A 11 5.22 32.16 11.20
N THR A 12 5.36 32.63 12.45
CA THR A 12 5.10 31.81 13.64
C THR A 12 3.62 31.66 13.95
N PHE A 13 2.79 32.68 13.67
CA PHE A 13 1.33 32.59 13.87
C PHE A 13 0.64 31.72 12.80
N GLY A 14 1.18 31.67 11.57
CA GLY A 14 0.69 30.78 10.52
C GLY A 14 0.98 29.30 10.76
N ILE A 15 2.06 28.99 11.51
CA ILE A 15 2.39 27.61 11.91
C ILE A 15 1.61 27.21 13.16
N ALA A 16 1.32 28.13 14.08
CA ALA A 16 0.57 27.84 15.30
C ALA A 16 -0.92 27.52 15.07
N LEU A 17 -1.53 28.03 13.99
CA LEU A 17 -2.92 27.70 13.63
C LEU A 17 -3.11 26.30 13.04
N PHE A 18 -2.02 25.56 12.74
CA PHE A 18 -2.07 24.14 12.40
C PHE A 18 -1.88 23.19 13.60
N PHE A 19 -1.50 23.70 14.78
CA PHE A 19 -1.14 22.88 15.95
C PHE A 19 -2.01 23.12 17.20
N GLY A 20 -3.23 23.64 17.02
CA GLY A 20 -4.08 24.14 18.11
C GLY A 20 -5.33 23.33 18.45
N ALA A 21 -5.29 21.99 18.50
CA ALA A 21 -6.28 21.17 19.22
C ALA A 21 -5.84 19.70 19.43
N CYS A 22 -4.63 19.45 19.93
CA CYS A 22 -4.26 18.13 20.43
C CYS A 22 -4.35 18.12 21.96
N LYS A 23 -5.53 17.80 22.48
CA LYS A 23 -5.72 17.39 23.87
C LYS A 23 -6.49 16.07 23.87
N GLY A 24 -5.76 14.98 24.11
CA GLY A 24 -6.27 13.67 24.51
C GLY A 24 -7.07 12.91 23.46
N ASN A 25 -6.38 12.12 22.62
CA ASN A 25 -6.69 10.72 22.31
C ASN A 25 -5.74 10.21 21.21
N SER A 26 -5.23 8.99 21.43
CA SER A 26 -4.58 8.07 20.47
C SER A 26 -4.07 8.68 19.15
N GLU A 27 -2.74 8.75 19.01
CA GLU A 27 -2.06 9.10 17.75
C GLU A 27 -2.43 8.12 16.62
N SER A 28 -3.40 8.49 15.79
CA SER A 28 -3.63 7.89 14.48
C SER A 28 -2.58 8.43 13.51
N SER A 29 -1.53 7.64 13.27
CA SER A 29 -0.54 7.97 12.24
C SER A 29 -0.97 7.35 10.91
N SER A 30 -1.50 8.20 10.03
CA SER A 30 -2.08 7.87 8.72
C SER A 30 -1.02 7.60 7.64
N SER A 31 -0.10 6.65 7.87
CA SER A 31 0.82 6.21 6.81
C SER A 31 0.90 4.70 6.78
N SER A 32 1.00 4.10 5.59
CA SER A 32 1.38 2.69 5.40
C SER A 32 2.62 2.32 6.23
N SER A 33 3.53 3.28 6.44
CA SER A 33 4.69 3.15 7.33
C SER A 33 4.33 2.94 8.82
N ALA A 34 3.20 3.45 9.29
CA ALA A 34 2.69 3.26 10.64
C ALA A 34 1.99 1.90 10.81
N ALA A 35 1.29 1.39 9.79
CA ALA A 35 0.77 0.03 9.75
C ALA A 35 1.91 -1.01 9.70
N LEU A 36 2.97 -0.73 8.92
CA LEU A 36 4.22 -1.48 8.88
C LEU A 36 4.98 -1.42 10.22
N LEU A 37 4.93 -0.29 10.93
CA LEU A 37 5.47 -0.16 12.30
C LEU A 37 4.59 -0.81 13.37
N ALA A 38 3.27 -0.92 13.16
CA ALA A 38 2.35 -1.60 14.07
C ALA A 38 2.60 -3.11 14.06
N LEU A 39 2.86 -3.70 12.88
CA LEU A 39 3.32 -5.09 12.70
C LEU A 39 4.49 -5.37 13.66
N ALA A 40 5.52 -4.51 13.66
CA ALA A 40 6.71 -4.67 14.49
C ALA A 40 6.50 -4.50 16.02
N ASN A 41 5.36 -3.93 16.46
CA ASN A 41 5.02 -3.70 17.87
C ASN A 41 4.12 -4.82 18.43
N HIS A 42 3.38 -5.54 17.59
CA HIS A 42 2.45 -6.59 18.02
C HIS A 42 3.03 -8.01 18.04
N LEU A 43 4.25 -8.19 17.49
CA LEU A 43 4.95 -9.46 17.35
C LEU A 43 5.07 -10.29 18.64
N GLU A 44 5.09 -9.64 19.80
CA GLU A 44 5.28 -10.35 21.07
C GLU A 44 3.96 -10.80 21.72
N ASN A 45 2.82 -10.19 21.37
CA ASN A 45 1.56 -10.45 22.06
C ASN A 45 0.57 -11.27 21.22
N ASP A 46 0.38 -11.03 19.92
CA ASP A 46 -0.60 -11.79 19.13
C ASP A 46 -0.13 -12.07 17.67
N PRO A 47 0.54 -13.21 17.43
CA PRO A 47 1.03 -13.54 16.10
C PRO A 47 -0.09 -13.91 15.11
N ILE A 48 -1.29 -14.28 15.57
CA ILE A 48 -2.43 -14.54 14.68
C ILE A 48 -2.96 -13.22 14.15
N ALA A 49 -3.15 -12.23 15.03
CA ALA A 49 -3.55 -10.88 14.63
C ALA A 49 -2.51 -10.25 13.70
N ASP A 50 -1.22 -10.47 13.95
CA ASP A 50 -0.13 -9.97 13.11
C ASP A 50 -0.17 -10.58 11.69
N ALA A 51 -0.31 -11.90 11.58
CA ALA A 51 -0.45 -12.58 10.29
C ALA A 51 -1.71 -12.10 9.53
N ALA A 52 -2.85 -11.94 10.23
CA ALA A 52 -4.07 -11.42 9.64
C ALA A 52 -3.92 -9.96 9.17
N ASN A 53 -3.26 -9.11 9.96
CA ASN A 53 -2.94 -7.74 9.59
C ASN A 53 -2.03 -7.69 8.36
N SER A 54 -1.07 -8.61 8.26
CA SER A 54 -0.18 -8.73 7.10
C SER A 54 -0.97 -9.04 5.81
N GLY A 55 -1.96 -9.94 5.87
CA GLY A 55 -2.83 -10.24 4.74
C GLY A 55 -3.79 -9.09 4.38
N LEU A 56 -4.32 -8.40 5.39
CA LEU A 56 -5.12 -7.17 5.19
C LEU A 56 -4.30 -6.09 4.49
N ASP A 57 -3.08 -5.84 4.98
CA ASP A 57 -2.18 -4.81 4.46
C ASP A 57 -1.75 -5.14 3.03
N ALA A 58 -1.47 -6.41 2.68
CA ALA A 58 -1.20 -6.80 1.29
C ALA A 58 -2.40 -6.56 0.36
N THR A 59 -3.60 -6.86 0.84
CA THR A 59 -4.82 -6.57 0.09
C THR A 59 -5.04 -5.07 -0.05
N ALA A 60 -4.84 -4.31 1.02
CA ALA A 60 -5.01 -2.85 1.05
C ALA A 60 -3.93 -2.11 0.25
N GLU A 61 -2.67 -2.56 0.26
CA GLU A 61 -1.57 -2.00 -0.52
C GLU A 61 -1.85 -2.14 -2.01
N SER A 62 -2.32 -3.32 -2.46
CA SER A 62 -2.74 -3.48 -3.85
C SER A 62 -3.88 -2.52 -4.23
N MET A 63 -4.74 -2.21 -3.27
CA MET A 63 -5.87 -1.30 -3.43
C MET A 63 -5.44 0.16 -3.43
N GLU A 64 -4.52 0.56 -2.55
CA GLU A 64 -3.89 1.87 -2.52
C GLU A 64 -3.17 2.14 -3.82
N THR A 65 -2.41 1.14 -4.28
CA THR A 65 -1.76 1.19 -5.58
C THR A 65 -2.81 1.45 -6.67
N LEU A 66 -3.97 0.80 -6.66
CA LEU A 66 -5.00 1.04 -7.70
C LEU A 66 -5.82 2.34 -7.54
N THR A 67 -5.96 2.90 -6.33
CA THR A 67 -6.67 4.18 -6.08
C THR A 67 -5.80 5.40 -6.23
N THR A 68 -4.54 5.32 -5.80
CA THR A 68 -3.54 6.33 -6.12
C THR A 68 -3.19 6.26 -7.62
N GLU A 69 -3.03 5.06 -8.19
CA GLU A 69 -2.79 4.84 -9.64
C GLU A 69 -4.07 4.78 -10.52
N GLY A 70 -5.15 5.45 -10.12
CA GLY A 70 -6.13 5.99 -11.08
C GLY A 70 -6.98 5.02 -11.91
N ALA A 71 -7.65 4.04 -11.27
CA ALA A 71 -8.82 3.40 -11.89
C ALA A 71 -10.03 4.36 -12.12
N ILE A 72 -9.96 5.62 -11.66
CA ILE A 72 -10.82 6.71 -12.15
C ILE A 72 -10.23 7.22 -13.46
N VAL A 73 -10.66 6.62 -14.56
CA VAL A 73 -10.80 7.24 -15.89
C VAL A 73 -9.67 8.19 -16.25
N ALA A 74 -8.70 7.72 -17.03
CA ALA A 74 -7.72 8.51 -17.78
C ALA A 74 -8.26 9.92 -18.13
N ASN A 75 -8.11 10.86 -17.21
CA ASN A 75 -8.56 12.22 -17.40
C ASN A 75 -7.31 12.94 -17.86
N ARG A 76 -7.31 13.31 -19.14
CA ARG A 76 -6.27 14.13 -19.74
C ARG A 76 -6.27 15.46 -18.98
N ILE A 77 -5.46 15.58 -17.93
CA ILE A 77 -5.21 16.88 -17.34
C ILE A 77 -4.54 17.69 -18.45
N PRO A 78 -5.16 18.80 -18.92
CA PRO A 78 -4.52 19.63 -19.92
C PRO A 78 -3.17 20.05 -19.36
N VAL A 79 -2.09 19.80 -20.11
CA VAL A 79 -0.75 20.27 -19.80
C VAL A 79 -0.76 21.79 -19.87
N HIS A 80 -1.28 22.44 -18.84
CA HIS A 80 -1.28 23.89 -18.72
C HIS A 80 0.03 24.34 -18.12
N SER A 81 1.04 24.37 -18.98
CA SER A 81 2.34 24.99 -18.78
C SER A 81 3.13 24.45 -17.58
N SER A 82 4.44 24.36 -17.77
CA SER A 82 5.47 24.10 -16.77
C SER A 82 5.58 25.18 -15.67
N ARG A 83 4.46 25.70 -15.16
CA ARG A 83 4.43 26.68 -14.07
C ARG A 83 4.46 25.99 -12.71
N LYS A 84 5.68 25.89 -12.17
CA LYS A 84 6.03 25.88 -10.74
C LYS A 84 5.05 25.12 -9.82
N ARG A 85 4.89 23.80 -10.00
CA ARG A 85 4.45 22.95 -8.88
C ARG A 85 5.50 23.04 -7.76
N SER A 86 5.06 23.26 -6.53
CA SER A 86 5.95 23.33 -5.37
C SER A 86 6.67 21.99 -5.19
N LEU A 87 7.88 22.01 -4.61
CA LEU A 87 8.60 20.77 -4.28
C LEU A 87 7.76 19.85 -3.38
N ALA A 88 6.94 20.44 -2.51
CA ALA A 88 5.99 19.71 -1.68
C ALA A 88 4.90 19.02 -2.52
N MET A 89 4.30 19.67 -3.53
CA MET A 89 3.34 19.02 -4.43
C MET A 89 3.99 17.94 -5.27
N LYS A 90 5.19 18.14 -5.80
CA LYS A 90 5.93 17.10 -6.54
C LYS A 90 6.30 15.92 -5.65
N LEU A 91 6.60 16.17 -4.38
CA LEU A 91 6.89 15.14 -3.39
C LEU A 91 5.61 14.40 -2.99
N MET A 92 4.49 15.08 -2.83
CA MET A 92 3.18 14.44 -2.61
C MET A 92 2.76 13.64 -3.84
N ASP A 93 2.96 14.14 -5.06
CA ASP A 93 2.71 13.41 -6.32
C ASP A 93 3.67 12.21 -6.52
N ALA A 94 4.83 12.21 -5.84
CA ALA A 94 5.82 11.12 -5.86
C ALA A 94 5.54 10.06 -4.80
N ILE A 95 5.02 10.48 -3.64
CA ILE A 95 4.63 9.61 -2.53
C ILE A 95 3.24 9.00 -2.79
N PHE A 96 2.36 9.76 -3.45
CA PHE A 96 1.01 9.37 -3.84
C PHE A 96 0.96 9.43 -5.37
N PRO A 97 1.27 8.31 -6.05
CA PRO A 97 1.51 8.31 -7.48
C PRO A 97 0.25 8.74 -8.21
N SER A 98 0.25 9.95 -8.77
CA SER A 98 -0.65 10.24 -9.90
C SER A 98 -0.29 9.31 -11.07
N LEU A 99 -1.26 9.01 -11.94
CA LEU A 99 -1.15 8.22 -13.18
C LEU A 99 -0.02 8.66 -14.16
N GLU A 100 0.74 9.68 -13.81
CA GLU A 100 1.85 10.23 -14.58
C GLU A 100 3.12 9.42 -14.28
N ALA A 101 3.49 8.48 -15.16
CA ALA A 101 4.75 7.77 -15.13
C ALA A 101 5.83 8.56 -15.88
N MET A 102 6.17 9.74 -15.36
CA MET A 102 7.37 10.45 -15.81
C MET A 102 8.60 10.01 -15.04
N ASN A 103 9.78 10.14 -15.67
CA ASN A 103 11.03 10.06 -14.95
C ASN A 103 11.05 11.15 -13.86
N LEU A 104 11.24 10.74 -12.61
CA LEU A 104 11.26 11.65 -11.47
C LEU A 104 12.49 11.37 -10.62
N TYR A 105 13.12 12.45 -10.17
CA TYR A 105 14.15 12.41 -9.14
C TYR A 105 13.79 13.44 -8.08
N THR A 106 13.72 13.02 -6.82
CA THR A 106 13.51 13.93 -5.70
C THR A 106 14.36 13.54 -4.50
N SER A 107 14.88 14.53 -3.79
CA SER A 107 15.49 14.32 -2.49
C SER A 107 14.40 14.18 -1.43
N CYS A 108 14.54 13.19 -0.55
CA CYS A 108 13.62 13.04 0.55
C CYS A 108 13.94 14.07 1.64
N TRP A 109 12.92 14.66 2.28
CA TRP A 109 13.09 15.76 3.24
C TRP A 109 14.01 15.43 4.42
N GLY A 110 14.03 14.17 4.82
CA GLY A 110 14.89 13.67 5.88
C GLY A 110 16.28 13.21 5.43
N GLY A 111 16.60 13.26 4.15
CA GLY A 111 17.80 12.67 3.56
C GLY A 111 17.51 11.43 2.72
N GLY A 112 18.45 11.06 1.87
CA GLY A 112 18.24 10.06 0.81
C GLY A 112 17.51 10.64 -0.41
N ASN A 113 17.18 9.76 -1.34
CA ASN A 113 16.48 10.15 -2.56
C ASN A 113 15.50 9.07 -3.02
N PHE A 114 14.59 9.50 -3.90
CA PHE A 114 13.64 8.69 -4.62
C PHE A 114 13.82 8.92 -6.11
N THR A 115 13.84 7.82 -6.86
CA THR A 115 13.88 7.80 -8.31
C THR A 115 12.69 7.02 -8.85
N ARG A 116 12.05 7.57 -9.88
CA ARG A 116 11.12 6.86 -10.75
C ARG A 116 11.67 6.90 -12.15
N THR A 117 11.74 5.76 -12.82
CA THR A 117 12.25 5.64 -14.18
C THR A 117 11.30 4.83 -15.05
N VAL A 118 10.91 5.35 -16.21
CA VAL A 118 10.26 4.58 -17.26
C VAL A 118 11.35 3.83 -18.02
N THR A 119 11.40 2.52 -17.85
CA THR A 119 12.48 1.69 -18.38
C THR A 119 12.16 1.16 -19.78
N SER A 120 10.87 1.06 -20.14
CA SER A 120 10.45 0.70 -21.51
C SER A 120 9.05 1.21 -21.83
N GLY A 121 8.81 1.53 -23.11
CA GLY A 121 7.53 2.06 -23.60
C GLY A 121 7.33 3.55 -23.30
N SER A 122 6.22 4.08 -23.82
CA SER A 122 5.66 5.39 -23.44
C SER A 122 4.51 5.18 -22.47
N ASP A 123 4.40 6.07 -21.49
CA ASP A 123 3.37 6.01 -20.47
C ASP A 123 2.17 6.94 -20.81
N PHE A 124 1.27 7.15 -19.85
CA PHE A 124 0.10 8.01 -20.01
C PHE A 124 0.46 9.51 -20.16
N PHE A 125 1.66 9.94 -19.76
CA PHE A 125 2.09 11.33 -19.86
C PHE A 125 2.37 11.78 -21.31
N ASP A 126 2.91 10.88 -22.14
CA ASP A 126 3.23 11.17 -23.55
C ASP A 126 2.00 11.33 -24.46
N GLY A 127 0.79 11.25 -23.89
CA GLY A 127 -0.48 11.48 -24.59
C GLY A 127 -0.98 10.28 -25.38
N SER A 128 -0.18 9.22 -25.51
CA SER A 128 -0.58 7.91 -26.04
C SER A 128 0.32 6.84 -25.42
N PRO A 129 -0.15 6.11 -24.40
CA PRO A 129 0.64 5.06 -23.79
C PRO A 129 0.89 3.96 -24.81
N SER A 130 2.06 3.34 -24.71
CA SER A 130 2.34 2.09 -25.40
C SER A 130 1.39 1.00 -24.90
N SER A 131 1.13 -0.02 -25.73
CA SER A 131 0.30 -1.17 -25.34
C SER A 131 0.83 -1.89 -24.10
N SER A 132 2.11 -1.69 -23.79
CA SER A 132 2.79 -2.09 -22.57
C SER A 132 3.90 -1.09 -22.24
N PHE A 133 4.15 -0.85 -20.96
CA PHE A 133 5.28 -0.05 -20.48
C PHE A 133 5.74 -0.53 -19.10
N SER A 134 6.98 -0.20 -18.75
CA SER A 134 7.60 -0.58 -17.47
C SER A 134 8.09 0.63 -16.70
N VAL A 135 7.85 0.64 -15.39
CA VAL A 135 8.27 1.70 -14.47
C VAL A 135 9.05 1.06 -13.33
N THR A 136 10.14 1.69 -12.92
CA THR A 136 10.90 1.33 -11.71
C THR A 136 10.86 2.48 -10.74
N ASN A 137 10.36 2.22 -9.53
CA ASN A 137 10.44 3.11 -8.39
C ASN A 137 11.57 2.63 -7.49
N ALA A 138 12.49 3.50 -7.10
CA ALA A 138 13.61 3.14 -6.25
C ALA A 138 13.78 4.18 -5.14
N PHE A 139 13.94 3.66 -3.91
CA PHE A 139 14.25 4.44 -2.73
C PHE A 139 15.70 4.14 -2.32
N HIS A 140 16.46 5.20 -2.08
CA HIS A 140 17.84 5.11 -1.61
C HIS A 140 17.97 5.84 -0.27
N SER A 141 17.85 5.07 0.80
CA SER A 141 17.86 5.50 2.20
C SER A 141 16.96 6.71 2.45
N CYS A 142 15.79 6.68 1.82
CA CYS A 142 14.85 7.78 1.78
C CYS A 142 14.19 7.94 3.15
N ARG A 143 14.23 9.15 3.68
CA ARG A 143 13.60 9.53 4.94
C ARG A 143 12.56 10.61 4.67
N PHE A 144 11.29 10.32 4.94
CA PHE A 144 10.18 11.23 4.59
C PHE A 144 10.10 12.48 5.49
N LEU A 145 10.58 12.40 6.74
CA LEU A 145 10.54 13.54 7.67
C LEU A 145 11.93 13.86 8.24
N PRO A 146 12.26 15.14 8.49
CA PRO A 146 13.54 15.55 9.09
C PRO A 146 13.80 14.99 10.50
N VAL A 147 12.75 14.57 11.18
CA VAL A 147 12.82 13.94 12.51
C VAL A 147 12.47 12.45 12.47
N GLY A 148 12.03 11.96 11.31
CA GLY A 148 11.78 10.55 11.05
C GLY A 148 13.07 9.75 11.20
N ARG A 149 12.95 8.52 11.66
CA ARG A 149 14.06 7.58 11.85
C ARG A 149 13.83 6.24 11.15
N SER A 150 12.84 6.25 10.25
CA SER A 150 12.60 5.18 9.31
C SER A 150 13.30 5.51 8.00
N TYR A 151 14.00 4.54 7.44
CA TYR A 151 14.68 4.63 6.15
C TYR A 151 14.03 3.64 5.20
N HIS A 152 13.63 4.14 4.03
CA HIS A 152 13.05 3.34 2.97
C HIS A 152 14.13 3.08 1.93
N ASP A 153 14.30 1.81 1.58
CA ASP A 153 15.32 1.33 0.67
C ASP A 153 14.76 0.28 -0.27
N GLY A 154 15.35 0.16 -1.46
CA GLY A 154 15.02 -0.86 -2.44
C GLY A 154 14.08 -0.36 -3.53
N GLU A 155 13.61 -1.29 -4.33
CA GLU A 155 12.96 -0.99 -5.59
C GLU A 155 11.57 -1.63 -5.68
N THR A 156 10.74 -1.10 -6.57
CA THR A 156 9.49 -1.70 -6.98
C THR A 156 9.37 -1.53 -8.47
N GLN A 157 9.35 -2.65 -9.17
CA GLN A 157 9.16 -2.69 -10.62
C GLN A 157 7.69 -2.89 -10.94
N ILE A 158 7.18 -2.12 -11.87
CA ILE A 158 5.78 -2.09 -12.27
C ILE A 158 5.72 -2.30 -13.78
N TYR A 159 4.82 -3.17 -14.21
CA TYR A 159 4.62 -3.47 -15.62
C TYR A 159 3.14 -3.43 -15.97
N TRP A 160 2.83 -2.64 -16.99
CA TRP A 160 1.51 -2.58 -17.58
C TRP A 160 1.49 -3.28 -18.94
N SER A 161 0.38 -3.93 -19.27
CA SER A 161 0.16 -4.52 -20.59
C SER A 161 -1.31 -4.57 -20.98
N ASN A 162 -1.56 -4.81 -22.26
CA ASN A 162 -2.88 -4.78 -22.87
C ASN A 162 -3.59 -3.44 -22.65
N ILE A 163 -2.82 -2.36 -22.69
CA ILE A 163 -3.35 -1.00 -22.67
C ILE A 163 -3.89 -0.67 -24.07
N SER A 164 -5.07 -0.05 -24.12
CA SER A 164 -5.64 0.44 -25.37
C SER A 164 -4.83 1.62 -25.92
N GLY A 165 -4.65 1.70 -27.24
CA GLY A 165 -4.02 2.85 -27.89
C GLY A 165 -4.88 4.13 -27.87
N SER A 166 -6.13 4.03 -27.43
CA SER A 166 -7.08 5.16 -27.33
C SER A 166 -7.85 5.13 -26.02
N SER A 167 -8.26 6.30 -25.54
CA SER A 167 -9.10 6.42 -24.35
C SER A 167 -10.46 5.73 -24.54
N PRO A 168 -10.98 4.97 -23.55
CA PRO A 168 -10.36 4.68 -22.26
C PRO A 168 -9.19 3.70 -22.42
N TYR A 169 -8.04 4.05 -21.84
CA TYR A 169 -6.83 3.26 -22.02
C TYR A 169 -6.84 1.95 -21.24
N ILE A 170 -7.45 1.96 -20.05
CA ILE A 170 -7.73 0.76 -19.25
C ILE A 170 -9.07 0.19 -19.72
N GLN A 171 -9.07 -1.10 -20.04
CA GLN A 171 -10.22 -1.83 -20.52
C GLN A 171 -10.23 -3.24 -19.93
N ALA A 172 -11.25 -4.03 -20.25
CA ALA A 172 -11.23 -5.45 -19.94
C ALA A 172 -9.97 -6.09 -20.56
N SER A 173 -9.31 -6.97 -19.80
CA SER A 173 -8.04 -7.63 -20.12
C SER A 173 -6.77 -6.77 -19.99
N THR A 174 -6.87 -5.49 -19.61
CA THR A 174 -5.70 -4.74 -19.16
C THR A 174 -5.07 -5.46 -17.96
N GLN A 175 -3.74 -5.44 -17.86
CA GLN A 175 -2.99 -6.11 -16.81
C GLN A 175 -1.97 -5.17 -16.16
N LEU A 176 -1.85 -5.29 -14.84
CA LEU A 176 -0.84 -4.64 -14.01
C LEU A 176 -0.11 -5.71 -13.21
N LYS A 177 1.22 -5.68 -13.24
CA LYS A 177 2.08 -6.51 -12.40
C LYS A 177 3.01 -5.63 -11.59
N ILE A 178 3.17 -5.94 -10.32
CA ILE A 178 4.05 -5.23 -9.40
C ILE A 178 4.98 -6.25 -8.77
N ALA A 179 6.28 -5.99 -8.90
CA ALA A 179 7.35 -6.76 -8.29
C ALA A 179 8.03 -5.90 -7.22
N PRO A 180 7.64 -6.06 -5.94
CA PRO A 180 8.29 -5.36 -4.85
C PRO A 180 9.61 -6.04 -4.49
N SER A 181 10.62 -5.22 -4.20
CA SER A 181 11.88 -5.62 -3.57
C SER A 181 12.36 -4.47 -2.69
N ARG A 182 11.61 -4.19 -1.63
CA ARG A 182 11.76 -2.99 -0.80
C ARG A 182 11.85 -3.31 0.68
N SER A 183 12.42 -2.38 1.44
CA SER A 183 12.59 -2.50 2.88
C SER A 183 12.42 -1.16 3.60
N VAL A 184 12.04 -1.26 4.87
CA VAL A 184 11.94 -0.14 5.80
C VAL A 184 12.70 -0.51 7.07
N SER A 185 13.75 0.24 7.39
CA SER A 185 14.51 0.06 8.64
C SER A 185 14.19 1.17 9.63
N ASN A 186 14.14 0.87 10.94
CA ASN A 186 13.89 1.87 11.98
C ASN A 186 14.96 1.83 13.09
N SER A 187 15.68 2.95 13.26
CA SER A 187 16.81 3.02 14.19
C SER A 187 16.43 3.19 15.67
N ARG A 188 15.16 3.42 16.03
CA ARG A 188 14.70 3.47 17.44
C ARG A 188 14.22 2.13 17.98
N ARG A 189 13.81 1.21 17.12
CA ARG A 189 13.24 -0.09 17.51
C ARG A 189 14.27 -1.21 17.32
N PHE A 190 15.38 -1.15 18.06
CA PHE A 190 16.41 -2.19 18.06
C PHE A 190 16.95 -2.58 16.66
N TYR A 191 16.97 -1.62 15.71
CA TYR A 191 17.38 -1.85 14.32
C TYR A 191 16.54 -2.90 13.58
N LYS A 192 15.22 -2.94 13.83
CA LYS A 192 14.34 -3.80 13.04
C LYS A 192 14.26 -3.33 11.58
N THR A 193 14.29 -4.30 10.67
CA THR A 193 14.12 -4.08 9.23
C THR A 193 12.93 -4.89 8.75
N PHE A 194 11.94 -4.21 8.20
CA PHE A 194 10.82 -4.83 7.50
C PHE A 194 11.15 -4.89 6.01
N SER A 195 10.76 -5.95 5.32
CA SER A 195 10.96 -6.11 3.87
C SER A 195 9.78 -6.78 3.20
N ILE A 196 9.54 -6.41 1.94
CA ILE A 196 8.54 -7.02 1.05
C ILE A 196 9.25 -7.44 -0.23
N VAL A 197 9.08 -8.70 -0.61
CA VAL A 197 9.62 -9.27 -1.84
C VAL A 197 8.55 -10.12 -2.53
N GLY A 198 8.39 -10.00 -3.84
CA GLY A 198 7.52 -10.90 -4.60
C GLY A 198 8.07 -12.33 -4.70
N ASN A 199 7.19 -13.32 -4.78
CA ASN A 199 7.56 -14.74 -4.91
C ASN A 199 7.15 -15.34 -6.25
N GLY A 200 6.33 -14.64 -7.03
CA GLY A 200 5.81 -15.13 -8.30
C GLY A 200 6.86 -15.15 -9.41
N SER A 201 6.39 -15.27 -10.66
CA SER A 201 7.27 -15.20 -11.82
C SER A 201 8.01 -13.88 -11.90
N VAL A 202 9.23 -13.89 -12.45
CA VAL A 202 9.96 -12.67 -12.80
C VAL A 202 9.09 -11.76 -13.66
N ILE A 203 9.06 -10.47 -13.33
CA ILE A 203 8.32 -9.45 -14.06
C ILE A 203 8.86 -9.33 -15.50
N PRO A 204 8.04 -8.99 -16.50
CA PRO A 204 8.53 -8.87 -17.87
C PRO A 204 9.70 -7.89 -18.03
N SER A 205 10.59 -8.23 -18.98
CA SER A 205 11.72 -7.40 -19.36
C SER A 205 11.29 -5.95 -19.64
N PRO A 206 12.07 -4.93 -19.23
CA PRO A 206 13.44 -4.99 -18.72
C PRO A 206 13.58 -5.31 -17.22
N GLY A 207 12.50 -5.64 -16.52
CA GLY A 207 12.59 -5.97 -15.10
C GLY A 207 13.22 -7.34 -14.82
N ASP A 208 13.61 -7.53 -13.57
CA ASP A 208 14.36 -8.68 -13.06
C ASP A 208 13.89 -9.14 -11.67
N GLN A 209 12.84 -8.53 -11.13
CA GLN A 209 12.26 -8.86 -9.83
C GLN A 209 11.04 -9.79 -9.96
N ASN A 210 10.76 -10.56 -8.91
CA ASN A 210 9.60 -11.45 -8.87
C ASN A 210 8.31 -10.65 -8.58
N VAL A 211 7.24 -10.98 -9.30
CA VAL A 211 5.93 -10.36 -9.12
C VAL A 211 5.34 -10.76 -7.77
N GLY A 212 4.92 -9.77 -6.98
CA GLY A 212 4.20 -9.94 -5.72
C GLY A 212 2.69 -9.69 -5.86
N ILE A 213 2.31 -8.80 -6.76
CA ILE A 213 0.91 -8.42 -6.99
C ILE A 213 0.63 -8.46 -8.49
N SER A 214 -0.48 -9.09 -8.88
CA SER A 214 -0.96 -9.12 -10.25
C SER A 214 -2.44 -8.77 -10.31
N VAL A 215 -2.80 -7.86 -11.22
CA VAL A 215 -4.16 -7.38 -11.43
C VAL A 215 -4.54 -7.58 -12.89
N THR A 216 -5.75 -8.10 -13.12
CA THR A 216 -6.35 -8.20 -14.46
C THR A 216 -7.75 -7.63 -14.44
N TRP A 217 -7.99 -6.57 -15.20
CA TRP A 217 -9.31 -5.96 -15.29
C TRP A 217 -10.25 -6.90 -16.04
N THR A 218 -11.42 -7.16 -15.46
CA THR A 218 -12.46 -8.01 -16.05
C THR A 218 -13.57 -7.17 -16.65
N SER A 219 -13.82 -5.98 -16.10
CA SER A 219 -14.77 -5.01 -16.65
C SER A 219 -14.35 -3.58 -16.32
N VAL A 220 -14.64 -2.65 -17.23
CA VAL A 220 -14.41 -1.21 -17.03
C VAL A 220 -15.57 -0.45 -17.64
N SER A 221 -16.17 0.46 -16.86
CA SER A 221 -17.23 1.36 -17.30
C SER A 221 -17.09 2.74 -16.64
N SER A 222 -17.96 3.67 -17.02
CA SER A 222 -18.04 4.99 -16.38
C SER A 222 -18.52 4.92 -14.93
N SER A 223 -19.39 3.96 -14.61
CA SER A 223 -20.01 3.80 -13.28
C SER A 223 -19.27 2.83 -12.35
N GLY A 224 -18.33 2.04 -12.87
CA GLY A 224 -17.63 1.05 -12.07
C GLY A 224 -16.58 0.26 -12.85
N SER A 225 -15.92 -0.65 -12.18
CA SER A 225 -14.95 -1.56 -12.79
C SER A 225 -14.71 -2.76 -11.90
N SER A 226 -14.43 -3.91 -12.48
CA SER A 226 -14.04 -5.12 -11.75
C SER A 226 -12.68 -5.61 -12.22
N TYR A 227 -11.94 -6.22 -11.30
CA TYR A 227 -10.66 -6.85 -11.59
C TYR A 227 -10.41 -8.06 -10.70
N ASN A 228 -9.56 -8.94 -11.19
CA ASN A 228 -9.01 -10.06 -10.46
C ASN A 228 -7.65 -9.65 -9.88
N LEU A 229 -7.46 -9.87 -8.58
CA LEU A 229 -6.25 -9.57 -7.83
C LEU A 229 -5.60 -10.86 -7.34
N SER A 230 -4.33 -11.06 -7.66
CA SER A 230 -3.52 -12.15 -7.13
C SER A 230 -2.37 -11.59 -6.30
N LEU A 231 -2.13 -12.23 -5.16
CA LEU A 231 -1.03 -11.92 -4.25
C LEU A 231 -0.11 -13.14 -4.17
N ASP A 232 1.19 -12.90 -4.18
CA ASP A 232 2.23 -13.90 -3.92
C ASP A 232 3.53 -13.20 -3.48
N GLU A 233 3.62 -12.85 -2.20
CA GLU A 233 4.74 -12.07 -1.66
C GLU A 233 5.18 -12.56 -0.27
N THR A 234 6.44 -12.32 0.04
CA THR A 234 7.03 -12.55 1.35
C THR A 234 7.21 -11.22 2.07
N ARG A 235 6.65 -11.13 3.27
CA ARG A 235 6.87 -10.03 4.21
C ARG A 235 7.69 -10.54 5.38
N GLU A 236 8.81 -9.89 5.64
CA GLU A 236 9.76 -10.34 6.64
C GLU A 236 10.18 -9.19 7.56
N VAL A 237 10.24 -9.47 8.86
CA VAL A 237 10.84 -8.57 9.86
C VAL A 237 12.11 -9.21 10.39
N LYS A 238 13.22 -8.49 10.28
CA LYS A 238 14.51 -8.86 10.87
C LYS A 238 14.80 -8.03 12.11
N ASP A 239 15.50 -8.62 13.08
CA ASP A 239 16.09 -7.91 14.22
C ASP A 239 17.36 -7.15 13.81
N GLY A 240 17.95 -6.41 14.75
CA GLY A 240 19.19 -5.67 14.53
C GLY A 240 20.44 -6.52 14.27
N SER A 241 20.36 -7.83 14.50
CA SER A 241 21.41 -8.80 14.16
C SER A 241 21.19 -9.42 12.77
N GLY A 242 20.10 -9.07 12.09
CA GLY A 242 19.73 -9.60 10.79
C GLY A 242 18.95 -10.91 10.82
N ASN A 243 18.56 -11.41 12.00
CA ASN A 243 17.76 -12.63 12.10
C ASN A 243 16.30 -12.33 11.79
N ALA A 244 15.67 -13.14 10.94
CA ALA A 244 14.24 -13.07 10.73
C ALA A 244 13.51 -13.48 12.02
N ILE A 245 12.63 -12.60 12.51
CA ILE A 245 11.79 -12.82 13.68
C ILE A 245 10.32 -13.02 13.27
N VAL A 246 9.95 -12.55 12.08
CA VAL A 246 8.64 -12.76 11.45
C VAL A 246 8.88 -13.00 9.98
N ARG A 247 8.17 -13.99 9.43
CA ARG A 247 8.16 -14.26 8.01
C ARG A 247 6.79 -14.74 7.61
N HIS A 248 6.08 -13.90 6.87
CA HIS A 248 4.77 -14.17 6.32
C HIS A 248 4.88 -14.37 4.82
N ILE A 249 4.44 -15.52 4.36
CA ILE A 249 4.27 -15.79 2.93
C ILE A 249 2.79 -15.64 2.63
N ILE A 250 2.44 -14.58 1.91
CA ILE A 250 1.08 -14.19 1.59
C ILE A 250 0.79 -14.65 0.18
N SER A 251 -0.30 -15.40 0.00
CA SER A 251 -0.69 -15.92 -1.30
C SER A 251 -2.20 -15.98 -1.47
N THR A 252 -2.64 -15.95 -2.73
CA THR A 252 -4.02 -16.25 -3.13
C THR A 252 -4.03 -17.54 -3.93
N SER A 253 -4.74 -18.58 -3.46
CA SER A 253 -4.91 -19.85 -4.21
C SER A 253 -5.78 -19.68 -5.46
N SER A 254 -6.60 -18.65 -5.49
CA SER A 254 -7.34 -18.17 -6.65
C SER A 254 -7.46 -16.64 -6.55
N PRO A 255 -7.48 -15.91 -7.68
CA PRO A 255 -7.54 -14.45 -7.64
C PRO A 255 -8.76 -13.97 -6.85
N LEU A 256 -8.56 -12.96 -6.00
CA LEU A 256 -9.63 -12.20 -5.38
C LEU A 256 -10.40 -11.45 -6.46
N THR A 257 -11.73 -11.44 -6.38
CA THR A 257 -12.55 -10.55 -7.20
C THR A 257 -12.75 -9.25 -6.45
N VAL A 258 -12.37 -8.15 -7.08
CA VAL A 258 -12.64 -6.81 -6.57
C VAL A 258 -13.56 -6.08 -7.54
N THR A 259 -14.64 -5.54 -7.01
CA THR A 259 -15.62 -4.76 -7.77
C THR A 259 -15.70 -3.36 -7.19
N MET A 260 -15.59 -2.37 -8.05
CA MET A 260 -15.66 -0.95 -7.70
C MET A 260 -16.97 -0.38 -8.24
N ASP A 261 -17.76 0.21 -7.34
CA ASP A 261 -18.95 0.99 -7.67
C ASP A 261 -18.65 2.47 -7.40
N LYS A 262 -18.48 3.24 -8.48
CA LYS A 262 -18.14 4.66 -8.39
C LYS A 262 -19.33 5.52 -7.93
N ASN A 263 -20.56 5.05 -8.15
CA ASN A 263 -21.76 5.76 -7.72
C ASN A 263 -21.97 5.60 -6.21
N ALA A 264 -21.77 4.38 -5.71
CA ALA A 264 -21.83 4.11 -4.28
C ALA A 264 -20.56 4.56 -3.53
N GLY A 265 -19.46 4.80 -4.25
CA GLY A 265 -18.17 5.13 -3.65
C GLY A 265 -17.57 3.95 -2.90
N THR A 266 -17.83 2.72 -3.35
CA THR A 266 -17.43 1.50 -2.63
C THR A 266 -16.59 0.56 -3.48
N ARG A 267 -15.82 -0.27 -2.79
CA ARG A 267 -15.10 -1.41 -3.35
C ARG A 267 -15.43 -2.64 -2.54
N THR A 268 -15.84 -3.70 -3.21
CA THR A 268 -16.19 -4.97 -2.58
C THR A 268 -15.21 -6.05 -3.01
N ILE A 269 -14.70 -6.79 -2.02
CA ILE A 269 -13.71 -7.85 -2.19
C ILE A 269 -14.34 -9.19 -1.85
N ASN A 270 -14.08 -10.18 -2.71
CA ASN A 270 -14.45 -11.56 -2.51
C ASN A 270 -13.27 -12.48 -2.83
N GLY A 271 -13.09 -13.55 -2.06
CA GLY A 271 -12.07 -14.56 -2.31
C GLY A 271 -11.31 -14.97 -1.06
N THR A 272 -10.14 -15.56 -1.23
CA THR A 272 -9.35 -16.11 -0.12
C THR A 272 -7.89 -15.71 -0.19
N VAL A 273 -7.37 -15.23 0.94
CA VAL A 273 -5.94 -14.97 1.15
C VAL A 273 -5.42 -15.96 2.19
N GLN A 274 -4.26 -16.54 1.92
CA GLN A 274 -3.55 -17.40 2.85
C GLN A 274 -2.25 -16.74 3.28
N ILE A 275 -1.99 -16.77 4.58
CA ILE A 275 -0.80 -16.22 5.21
C ILE A 275 -0.11 -17.35 5.96
N ASN A 276 0.97 -17.87 5.40
CA ASN A 276 1.83 -18.82 6.08
C ASN A 276 2.83 -18.07 6.96
N HIS A 277 2.69 -18.20 8.27
CA HIS A 277 3.67 -17.70 9.23
C HIS A 277 4.78 -18.74 9.41
N ASP A 278 5.76 -18.69 8.50
CA ASP A 278 6.82 -19.70 8.32
C ASP A 278 7.58 -20.00 9.63
N ILE A 279 8.01 -18.94 10.34
CA ILE A 279 8.77 -19.08 11.59
C ILE A 279 7.96 -19.72 12.73
N ALA A 280 6.67 -19.40 12.84
CA ALA A 280 5.82 -19.90 13.91
C ALA A 280 5.08 -21.20 13.53
N GLY A 281 5.14 -21.62 12.25
CA GLY A 281 4.61 -22.89 11.76
C GLY A 281 3.09 -22.98 11.71
N PHE A 282 2.37 -21.87 11.52
CA PHE A 282 0.92 -21.86 11.35
C PHE A 282 0.48 -21.07 10.12
N VAL A 283 -0.72 -21.37 9.63
CA VAL A 283 -1.32 -20.71 8.47
C VAL A 283 -2.62 -20.04 8.91
N VAL A 284 -2.79 -18.77 8.55
CA VAL A 284 -4.05 -18.04 8.64
C VAL A 284 -4.68 -18.01 7.26
N THR A 285 -5.91 -18.51 7.15
CA THR A 285 -6.74 -18.38 5.94
C THR A 285 -7.81 -17.34 6.21
N MET A 286 -7.83 -16.30 5.38
CA MET A 286 -8.78 -15.21 5.41
C MET A 286 -9.75 -15.35 4.23
N VAL A 287 -11.05 -15.46 4.51
CA VAL A 287 -12.09 -15.54 3.48
C VAL A 287 -12.89 -14.25 3.46
N TYR A 288 -12.71 -13.47 2.40
CA TYR A 288 -13.42 -12.22 2.15
C TYR A 288 -14.79 -12.55 1.56
N ASN A 289 -15.86 -12.13 2.24
CA ASN A 289 -17.23 -12.31 1.76
C ASN A 289 -17.95 -10.96 1.76
N ASN A 290 -17.99 -10.34 0.58
CA ASN A 290 -18.51 -8.99 0.37
C ASN A 290 -17.93 -7.95 1.34
N ALA A 291 -16.65 -8.11 1.67
CA ALA A 291 -15.94 -7.15 2.50
C ALA A 291 -15.79 -5.85 1.70
N THR A 292 -16.25 -4.75 2.28
CA THR A 292 -16.46 -3.49 1.58
C THR A 292 -15.65 -2.37 2.19
N TRP A 293 -14.92 -1.67 1.34
CA TRP A 293 -14.15 -0.48 1.66
C TRP A 293 -14.68 0.71 0.87
N ASP A 294 -14.42 1.90 1.40
CA ASP A 294 -14.63 3.14 0.68
C ASP A 294 -13.63 3.21 -0.48
N TYR A 295 -14.12 3.61 -1.64
CA TYR A 295 -13.32 3.75 -2.85
C TYR A 295 -12.35 4.94 -2.79
N THR A 296 -12.72 5.99 -2.08
CA THR A 296 -12.04 7.29 -2.06
C THR A 296 -10.96 7.32 -0.98
N ASN A 297 -11.28 6.89 0.24
CA ASN A 297 -10.37 6.97 1.38
C ASN A 297 -9.79 5.60 1.81
N CYS A 298 -10.23 4.51 1.18
CA CYS A 298 -9.79 3.14 1.47
C CYS A 298 -9.99 2.66 2.91
N LEU A 299 -10.86 3.31 3.67
CA LEU A 299 -11.25 2.84 4.97
C LEU A 299 -12.32 1.75 4.85
N PRO A 300 -12.37 0.79 5.80
CA PRO A 300 -13.43 -0.20 5.84
C PRO A 300 -14.78 0.47 6.01
N VAL A 301 -15.80 -0.11 5.39
CA VAL A 301 -17.20 0.36 5.47
C VAL A 301 -18.07 -0.70 6.12
N SER A 302 -18.05 -1.93 5.60
CA SER A 302 -18.89 -3.01 6.09
C SER A 302 -18.42 -4.37 5.59
N GLY A 303 -18.94 -5.44 6.20
CA GLY A 303 -18.68 -6.82 5.79
C GLY A 303 -17.91 -7.62 6.84
N ASN A 304 -17.59 -8.85 6.49
CA ASN A 304 -16.92 -9.79 7.38
C ASN A 304 -15.86 -10.60 6.62
N ILE A 305 -14.75 -10.86 7.29
CA ILE A 305 -13.70 -11.75 6.81
C ILE A 305 -13.59 -12.92 7.78
N SER A 306 -13.88 -14.14 7.33
CA SER A 306 -13.75 -15.32 8.19
C SER A 306 -12.28 -15.74 8.31
N LEU A 307 -11.87 -16.13 9.51
CA LEU A 307 -10.51 -16.59 9.82
C LEU A 307 -10.53 -18.08 10.15
N THR A 308 -9.65 -18.84 9.50
CA THR A 308 -9.33 -20.22 9.87
C THR A 308 -7.82 -20.34 10.09
N ILE A 309 -7.41 -20.80 11.27
CA ILE A 309 -6.01 -20.93 11.65
C ILE A 309 -5.69 -22.43 11.80
N THR A 310 -4.61 -22.88 11.17
CA THR A 310 -4.15 -24.28 11.18
C THR A 310 -2.64 -24.38 11.39
N GLY A 311 -2.13 -25.58 11.71
CA GLY A 311 -0.70 -25.84 11.97
C GLY A 311 -0.39 -25.93 13.46
N THR A 312 0.69 -25.29 13.91
CA THR A 312 1.08 -25.27 15.34
C THR A 312 0.05 -24.56 16.23
N ARG A 313 -0.80 -23.71 15.63
CA ARG A 313 -1.96 -23.05 16.23
C ARG A 313 -3.22 -23.48 15.49
N VAL A 314 -4.32 -23.64 16.24
CA VAL A 314 -5.63 -23.96 15.67
C VAL A 314 -6.67 -23.06 16.32
N ALA A 315 -7.39 -22.30 15.51
CA ALA A 315 -8.44 -21.39 15.94
C ALA A 315 -9.34 -21.03 14.75
N THR A 316 -10.53 -20.53 15.06
CA THR A 316 -11.45 -19.94 14.10
C THR A 316 -11.87 -18.57 14.59
N GLY A 317 -12.16 -17.66 13.68
CA GLY A 317 -12.51 -16.30 14.04
C GLY A 317 -13.08 -15.50 12.89
N SER A 318 -13.12 -14.19 13.08
CA SER A 318 -13.58 -13.24 12.09
C SER A 318 -12.95 -11.88 12.28
N ILE A 319 -12.86 -11.13 11.19
CA ILE A 319 -12.60 -9.69 11.19
C ILE A 319 -13.86 -8.99 10.72
N THR A 320 -14.46 -8.21 11.61
CA THR A 320 -15.63 -7.39 11.31
C THR A 320 -15.19 -6.03 10.80
N LEU A 321 -15.74 -5.63 9.65
CA LEU A 321 -15.53 -4.31 9.08
C LEU A 321 -16.65 -3.40 9.55
N SER A 322 -16.27 -2.29 10.16
CA SER A 322 -17.16 -1.16 10.50
C SER A 322 -16.62 0.12 9.84
N PRO A 323 -17.43 1.17 9.69
CA PRO A 323 -16.96 2.42 9.12
C PRO A 323 -15.71 2.95 9.83
N GLY A 324 -14.57 2.96 9.13
CA GLY A 324 -13.29 3.43 9.63
C GLY A 324 -12.58 2.52 10.64
N SER A 325 -13.08 1.32 10.91
CA SER A 325 -12.47 0.42 11.90
C SER A 325 -12.58 -1.05 11.51
N LEU A 326 -11.54 -1.82 11.86
CA LEU A 326 -11.52 -3.28 11.79
C LEU A 326 -11.43 -3.82 13.21
N SER A 327 -12.29 -4.77 13.55
CA SER A 327 -12.17 -5.53 14.79
C SER A 327 -11.99 -7.00 14.48
N TYR A 328 -11.08 -7.67 15.18
CA TYR A 328 -10.87 -9.10 15.06
C TYR A 328 -11.27 -9.81 16.34
N GLU A 329 -11.73 -11.04 16.18
CA GLU A 329 -11.93 -11.99 17.25
C GLU A 329 -11.60 -13.38 16.74
N TYR A 330 -10.89 -14.18 17.53
CA TYR A 330 -10.69 -15.59 17.26
C TYR A 330 -10.70 -16.39 18.56
N SER A 331 -11.08 -17.66 18.44
CA SER A 331 -11.09 -18.61 19.55
C SER A 331 -10.55 -19.96 19.10
N GLY A 332 -9.76 -20.58 19.97
CA GLY A 332 -9.18 -21.89 19.73
C GLY A 332 -8.80 -22.57 21.05
N PRO A 333 -8.45 -23.87 21.01
CA PRO A 333 -8.28 -24.68 22.22
C PRO A 333 -7.19 -24.18 23.18
N LYS A 334 -6.19 -23.46 22.66
CA LYS A 334 -5.03 -22.98 23.43
C LYS A 334 -5.04 -21.47 23.63
N ARG A 335 -5.84 -20.72 22.86
CA ARG A 335 -5.82 -19.26 22.86
C ARG A 335 -7.06 -18.70 22.19
N SER A 336 -7.57 -17.63 22.78
CA SER A 336 -8.53 -16.73 22.16
C SER A 336 -7.94 -15.31 22.21
N GLY A 337 -8.34 -14.48 21.26
CA GLY A 337 -7.87 -13.11 21.15
C GLY A 337 -8.90 -12.24 20.47
N SER A 338 -8.96 -10.98 20.87
CA SER A 338 -9.83 -9.99 20.27
C SER A 338 -9.18 -8.61 20.35
N GLY A 339 -9.43 -7.76 19.36
CA GLY A 339 -8.91 -6.40 19.35
C GLY A 339 -9.34 -5.65 18.11
N THR A 340 -8.71 -4.49 17.91
CA THR A 340 -8.88 -3.68 16.70
C THR A 340 -7.61 -3.72 15.86
N ILE A 341 -7.79 -3.63 14.55
CA ILE A 341 -6.71 -3.45 13.59
C ILE A 341 -6.86 -2.03 13.05
N ASP A 342 -5.78 -1.25 13.10
CA ASP A 342 -5.75 0.09 12.54
C ASP A 342 -5.73 -0.02 11.01
N SER A 343 -6.79 0.47 10.35
CA SER A 343 -6.81 0.60 8.90
C SER A 343 -6.10 1.88 8.49
N ALA A 344 -5.00 1.76 7.73
CA ALA A 344 -4.47 2.89 6.99
C ALA A 344 -5.43 3.22 5.84
N GLY A 345 -5.95 4.45 5.80
CA GLY A 345 -6.64 4.94 4.61
C GLY A 345 -5.66 5.20 3.47
N CYS A 346 -6.16 5.35 2.25
CA CYS A 346 -5.37 5.88 1.16
C CYS A 346 -5.45 7.40 1.23
N GLN A 347 -4.42 8.02 1.78
CA GLN A 347 -4.16 9.45 1.64
C GLN A 347 -2.75 9.62 1.15
#